data_AF-A0A938DU99-F1
#
_entry.id   AF-A0A938DU99-F1
#
_cell.length_a   1.000
_cell.length_b   1.000
_cell.length_c   1.000
_cell.angle_alpha   90.00
_cell.angle_beta   90.00
_cell.angle_gamma   90.00
#
_symmetry.space_group_name_H-M   'P 1'
#
loop_
_entity.id
_entity.type
_entity.pdbx_description
1 polymer ?
#
loop_
_entity_poly.entity_id
_entity_poly.type
_entity_poly.pdbx_seq_one_letter_code
_entity_poly.pdbx_strand_id
1 'polypeptide(L)'
;MSLVDRITGRVDRYKPRVTECIIFARPLPLIADEKPPAGEEYSFRAVFDPNDPYLAQIEPPERLELMKPFFAQGGFVALAIHVPTDTTVSKMWLLTYTPQPSDAKRGLLPIHLARDECFILDIWTHPDFRRQAVAFTVAYELQAIVDEFYPHLRWVYGYAHKDNEASRALMELIYSMWPVQEFKEVEIGPFWVTQVPGSDTPKFGPFSKRGRHSGDGFQMPGRPRSGDLARDYHHPEGFARNRLDAVVSDNWFWNGPEWFDNDHPKGPDGRPATPETLPRVLDGDEP
;
A
#
# COMPACT_ATOMS: atom_id res chain seq x y z
N MET A 1 4.64 34.83 -10.90
CA MET A 1 5.78 34.19 -10.19
C MET A 1 7.06 34.49 -10.96
N SER A 2 8.10 34.99 -10.29
CA SER A 2 9.37 35.31 -10.93
C SER A 2 10.22 34.05 -11.17
N LEU A 3 11.22 34.13 -12.05
CA LEU A 3 12.18 33.05 -12.32
C LEU A 3 12.97 32.67 -11.05
N VAL A 4 13.26 33.66 -10.21
CA VAL A 4 13.93 33.47 -8.93
C VAL A 4 13.05 32.64 -8.00
N ASP A 5 11.76 32.96 -7.86
CA ASP A 5 10.82 32.18 -7.03
C ASP A 5 10.71 30.72 -7.50
N ARG A 6 10.75 30.48 -8.82
CA ARG A 6 10.75 29.13 -9.39
C ARG A 6 12.04 28.37 -9.10
N ILE A 7 13.20 29.04 -9.12
CA ILE A 7 14.51 28.43 -8.85
C ILE A 7 14.66 28.17 -7.36
N THR A 8 14.39 29.15 -6.50
CA THR A 8 14.46 28.99 -5.04
C THR A 8 13.46 27.94 -4.56
N GLY A 9 12.23 27.95 -5.09
CA GLY A 9 11.23 26.92 -4.81
C GLY A 9 11.62 25.53 -5.32
N ARG A 10 12.42 25.42 -6.40
CA ARG A 10 13.02 24.15 -6.83
C ARG A 10 14.11 23.70 -5.86
N VAL A 11 15.02 24.58 -5.47
CA VAL A 11 16.13 24.28 -4.55
C VAL A 11 15.61 23.88 -3.17
N ASP A 12 14.59 24.56 -2.65
CA ASP A 12 13.98 24.23 -1.36
C ASP A 12 13.28 22.87 -1.36
N ARG A 13 12.69 22.45 -2.50
CA ARG A 13 12.09 21.10 -2.63
C ARG A 13 13.11 19.97 -2.51
N TYR A 14 14.39 20.22 -2.81
CA TYR A 14 15.45 19.21 -2.68
C TYR A 14 16.18 19.26 -1.33
N LYS A 15 15.79 20.14 -0.41
CA LYS A 15 16.31 20.11 0.95
C LYS A 15 15.69 18.91 1.69
N PRO A 16 16.51 18.08 2.36
CA PRO A 16 15.99 16.98 3.16
C PRO A 16 15.04 17.49 4.24
N ARG A 17 13.82 16.94 4.28
CA ARG A 17 12.87 17.14 5.38
C ARG A 17 12.90 15.89 6.27
N VAL A 18 12.97 16.10 7.58
CA VAL A 18 12.90 15.00 8.55
C VAL A 18 11.61 15.14 9.35
N THR A 19 10.79 14.09 9.33
CA THR A 19 9.47 14.09 9.99
C THR A 19 9.36 12.89 10.92
N GLU A 20 8.75 13.08 12.10
CA GLU A 20 8.42 11.96 12.99
C GLU A 20 7.14 11.28 12.50
N CYS A 21 7.17 9.96 12.38
CA CYS A 21 6.09 9.14 11.84
C CYS A 21 5.71 8.07 12.85
N ILE A 22 4.41 7.76 12.91
CA ILE A 22 3.86 6.64 13.67
C ILE A 22 3.39 5.59 12.67
N ILE A 23 3.81 4.34 12.90
CA ILE A 23 3.33 3.14 12.23
C ILE A 23 2.17 2.58 13.02
N PHE A 24 1.11 2.27 12.30
CA PHE A 24 -0.08 1.64 12.83
C PHE A 24 -0.24 0.25 12.23
N ALA A 25 -0.87 -0.66 12.96
CA ALA A 25 -1.20 -2.00 12.47
C ALA A 25 -2.58 -2.45 12.93
N ARG A 26 -3.21 -3.31 12.14
CA ARG A 26 -4.35 -4.13 12.56
C ARG A 26 -4.46 -5.41 11.74
N PRO A 27 -5.19 -6.42 12.23
CA PRO A 27 -5.70 -7.48 11.40
C PRO A 27 -6.61 -6.90 10.31
N LEU A 28 -6.52 -7.47 9.12
CA LEU A 28 -7.53 -7.31 8.09
C LEU A 28 -8.84 -7.97 8.57
N PRO A 29 -10.01 -7.40 8.22
CA PRO A 29 -10.23 -6.29 7.29
C PRO A 29 -9.91 -4.91 7.88
N LEU A 30 -9.64 -3.89 7.04
CA LEU A 30 -9.30 -2.53 7.51
C LEU A 30 -10.50 -1.81 8.18
N ILE A 31 -11.73 -2.22 7.87
CA ILE A 31 -12.98 -1.75 8.50
C ILE A 31 -13.86 -2.98 8.72
N ALA A 32 -14.40 -3.13 9.94
CA ALA A 32 -14.92 -4.41 10.41
C ALA A 32 -16.43 -4.62 10.20
N ASP A 33 -17.26 -3.58 10.27
CA ASP A 33 -18.64 -3.85 10.69
C ASP A 33 -19.68 -3.59 9.59
N GLU A 34 -19.61 -2.50 8.81
CA GLU A 34 -20.59 -2.20 7.74
C GLU A 34 -19.97 -1.35 6.63
N LYS A 35 -20.47 -1.49 5.38
CA LYS A 35 -20.05 -0.61 4.27
C LYS A 35 -20.48 0.82 4.58
N PRO A 36 -19.55 1.77 4.75
CA PRO A 36 -19.93 3.16 4.94
C PRO A 36 -20.60 3.70 3.66
N PRO A 37 -21.71 4.45 3.77
CA PRO A 37 -22.40 4.97 2.60
C PRO A 37 -21.70 6.25 2.11
N ALA A 38 -20.73 6.11 1.22
CA ALA A 38 -20.28 7.28 0.44
C ALA A 38 -21.40 7.80 -0.48
N GLY A 39 -22.38 6.96 -0.84
CA GLY A 39 -23.48 7.31 -1.76
C GLY A 39 -23.36 6.58 -3.10
N GLU A 40 -24.41 6.64 -3.91
CA GLU A 40 -24.45 6.02 -5.26
C GLU A 40 -23.71 6.86 -6.30
N GLU A 41 -23.35 8.10 -5.97
CA GLU A 41 -22.57 9.00 -6.80
C GLU A 41 -21.08 8.62 -6.90
N TYR A 42 -20.65 7.56 -6.21
CA TYR A 42 -19.27 7.05 -6.26
C TYR A 42 -19.22 5.62 -6.79
N SER A 43 -18.29 5.41 -7.72
CA SER A 43 -17.84 4.09 -8.13
C SER A 43 -16.43 3.86 -7.60
N PHE A 44 -16.07 2.59 -7.43
CA PHE A 44 -14.79 2.19 -6.84
C PHE A 44 -14.06 1.27 -7.82
N ARG A 45 -12.74 1.40 -7.89
CA ARG A 45 -11.91 0.68 -8.86
C ARG A 45 -10.63 0.18 -8.22
N ALA A 46 -10.23 -1.05 -8.55
CA ALA A 46 -8.90 -1.55 -8.26
C ALA A 46 -8.02 -1.47 -9.51
N VAL A 47 -6.89 -0.81 -9.38
CA VAL A 47 -5.96 -0.52 -10.48
C VAL A 47 -4.68 -1.30 -10.26
N PHE A 48 -4.41 -2.23 -11.18
CA PHE A 48 -3.17 -2.99 -11.28
C PHE A 48 -2.28 -2.54 -12.44
N ASP A 49 -2.70 -1.52 -13.21
CA ASP A 49 -1.99 -0.98 -14.36
C ASP A 49 -1.58 0.48 -14.10
N PRO A 50 -0.28 0.83 -14.18
CA PRO A 50 0.17 2.22 -14.03
C PRO A 50 -0.36 3.17 -15.11
N ASN A 51 -0.89 2.65 -16.22
CA ASN A 51 -1.44 3.45 -17.32
C ASN A 51 -2.96 3.65 -17.20
N ASP A 52 -3.58 3.25 -16.08
CA ASP A 52 -5.01 3.45 -15.88
C ASP A 52 -5.37 4.95 -16.01
N PRO A 53 -6.38 5.28 -16.84
CA PRO A 53 -6.71 6.67 -17.14
C PRO A 53 -7.23 7.44 -15.93
N TYR A 54 -7.86 6.78 -14.95
CA TYR A 54 -8.32 7.40 -13.72
C TYR A 54 -7.16 7.67 -12.76
N LEU A 55 -6.21 6.73 -12.65
CA LEU A 55 -4.99 6.97 -11.88
C LEU A 55 -4.18 8.15 -12.47
N ALA A 56 -4.10 8.25 -13.80
CA ALA A 56 -3.43 9.34 -14.51
C ALA A 56 -4.07 10.72 -14.31
N GLN A 57 -5.32 10.81 -13.81
CA GLN A 57 -5.94 12.10 -13.48
C GLN A 57 -5.29 12.77 -12.25
N ILE A 58 -4.77 11.95 -11.33
CA ILE A 58 -4.33 12.42 -10.00
C ILE A 58 -2.85 12.16 -9.72
N GLU A 59 -2.16 11.44 -10.60
CA GLU A 59 -0.72 11.17 -10.49
C GLU A 59 0.08 11.80 -11.64
N PRO A 60 1.24 12.43 -11.36
CA PRO A 60 2.14 12.89 -12.42
C PRO A 60 2.66 11.73 -13.28
N PRO A 61 2.81 11.90 -14.60
CA PRO A 61 3.35 10.86 -15.49
C PRO A 61 4.71 10.32 -15.02
N GLU A 62 5.58 11.20 -14.51
CA GLU A 62 6.89 10.83 -13.95
C GLU A 62 6.78 9.85 -12.78
N ARG A 63 5.76 9.99 -11.93
CA ARG A 63 5.50 9.08 -10.80
C ARG A 63 5.00 7.73 -11.30
N LEU A 64 4.08 7.72 -12.27
CA LEU A 64 3.55 6.48 -12.84
C LEU A 64 4.64 5.64 -13.52
N GLU A 65 5.54 6.29 -14.25
CA GLU A 65 6.72 5.63 -14.82
C GLU A 65 7.61 4.99 -13.74
N LEU A 66 7.88 5.73 -12.64
CA LEU A 66 8.65 5.20 -11.52
C LEU A 66 7.95 4.05 -10.80
N MET A 67 6.62 4.02 -10.78
CA MET A 67 5.79 3.04 -10.08
C MET A 67 5.49 1.78 -10.89
N LYS A 68 5.90 1.66 -12.17
CA LYS A 68 5.77 0.41 -12.94
C LYS A 68 6.23 -0.85 -12.18
N PRO A 69 7.39 -0.84 -11.48
CA PRO A 69 7.85 -2.00 -10.72
C PRO A 69 7.01 -2.30 -9.47
N PHE A 70 6.28 -1.31 -8.93
CA PHE A 70 5.34 -1.53 -7.84
C PHE A 70 4.16 -2.38 -8.32
N PHE A 71 3.57 -2.02 -9.46
CA PHE A 71 2.49 -2.79 -10.08
C PHE A 71 2.95 -4.19 -10.51
N ALA A 72 4.15 -4.30 -11.12
CA ALA A 72 4.71 -5.58 -11.55
C ALA A 72 4.97 -6.56 -10.39
N GLN A 73 5.15 -6.07 -9.17
CA GLN A 73 5.32 -6.89 -7.96
C GLN A 73 3.98 -7.18 -7.26
N GLY A 74 2.85 -6.83 -7.88
CA GLY A 74 1.53 -7.04 -7.31
C GLY A 74 1.14 -5.98 -6.28
N GLY A 75 1.70 -4.78 -6.34
CA GLY A 75 1.08 -3.61 -5.70
C GLY A 75 -0.12 -3.13 -6.52
N PHE A 76 -1.11 -2.54 -5.85
CA PHE A 76 -2.28 -1.98 -6.54
C PHE A 76 -2.77 -0.69 -5.89
N VAL A 77 -3.65 0.02 -6.58
CA VAL A 77 -4.29 1.25 -6.09
C VAL A 77 -5.80 1.09 -6.10
N ALA A 78 -6.43 1.30 -4.95
CA ALA A 78 -7.88 1.43 -4.86
C ALA A 78 -8.27 2.90 -5.08
N LEU A 79 -9.21 3.14 -5.99
CA LEU A 79 -9.69 4.48 -6.38
C LEU A 79 -11.17 4.64 -6.04
N ALA A 80 -11.57 5.86 -5.72
CA ALA A 80 -12.97 6.29 -5.83
C ALA A 80 -13.12 7.30 -6.97
N ILE A 81 -14.13 7.09 -7.79
CA ILE A 81 -14.48 7.90 -8.96
C ILE A 81 -15.86 8.51 -8.70
N HIS A 82 -15.94 9.83 -8.76
CA HIS A 82 -17.21 10.55 -8.68
C HIS A 82 -17.93 10.44 -10.03
N VAL A 83 -18.99 9.64 -10.07
CA VAL A 83 -19.71 9.24 -11.29
C VAL A 83 -20.25 10.45 -12.06
N PRO A 84 -20.85 11.49 -11.44
CA PRO A 84 -21.38 12.64 -12.19
C PRO A 84 -20.34 13.44 -12.97
N THR A 85 -19.08 13.46 -12.52
CA THR A 85 -18.01 14.24 -13.15
C THR A 85 -16.95 13.39 -13.83
N ASP A 86 -17.03 12.07 -13.69
CA ASP A 86 -16.04 11.11 -14.21
C ASP A 86 -14.61 11.39 -13.73
N THR A 87 -14.49 11.87 -12.48
CA THR A 87 -13.20 12.25 -11.89
C THR A 87 -12.81 11.38 -10.72
N THR A 88 -11.54 11.02 -10.63
CA THR A 88 -10.99 10.36 -9.44
C THR A 88 -10.87 11.34 -8.28
N VAL A 89 -11.49 11.00 -7.16
CA VAL A 89 -11.60 11.87 -5.98
C VAL A 89 -10.90 11.32 -4.75
N SER A 90 -10.52 10.05 -4.76
CA SER A 90 -9.80 9.39 -3.67
C SER A 90 -8.92 8.26 -4.19
N LYS A 91 -7.82 8.00 -3.49
CA LYS A 91 -6.92 6.87 -3.74
C LYS A 91 -6.35 6.30 -2.44
N MET A 92 -6.02 5.01 -2.48
CA MET A 92 -5.25 4.31 -1.47
C MET A 92 -4.35 3.29 -2.16
N TRP A 93 -3.04 3.36 -1.94
CA TRP A 93 -2.10 2.40 -2.50
C TRP A 93 -1.88 1.25 -1.52
N LEU A 94 -1.90 0.01 -2.01
CA LEU A 94 -1.57 -1.17 -1.23
C LEU A 94 -0.26 -1.79 -1.71
N LEU A 95 0.73 -1.79 -0.82
CA LEU A 95 1.99 -2.48 -0.99
C LEU A 95 1.89 -3.87 -0.35
N THR A 96 2.18 -4.90 -1.14
CA THR A 96 2.05 -6.32 -0.76
C THR A 96 3.40 -7.04 -0.66
N TYR A 97 4.51 -6.29 -0.81
CA TYR A 97 5.87 -6.81 -0.82
C TYR A 97 6.82 -5.89 -0.04
N THR A 98 7.95 -6.43 0.41
CA THR A 98 9.02 -5.65 1.06
C THR A 98 9.80 -4.84 0.01
N PRO A 99 9.81 -3.49 0.06
CA PRO A 99 10.55 -2.68 -0.91
C PRO A 99 12.06 -2.89 -0.77
N GLN A 100 12.74 -2.83 -1.91
CA GLN A 100 14.20 -2.84 -1.97
C GLN A 100 14.76 -1.44 -1.69
N PRO A 101 16.02 -1.30 -1.24
CA PRO A 101 16.62 0.02 -1.02
C PRO A 101 16.57 0.95 -2.25
N SER A 102 16.58 0.38 -3.46
CA SER A 102 16.41 1.13 -4.72
C SER A 102 15.02 1.73 -4.91
N ASP A 103 14.02 1.29 -4.15
CA ASP A 103 12.63 1.76 -4.20
C ASP A 103 12.42 3.08 -3.45
N ALA A 104 13.39 3.51 -2.63
CA ALA A 104 13.39 4.81 -1.97
C ALA A 104 13.11 5.96 -2.95
N LYS A 105 13.66 5.90 -4.17
CA LYS A 105 13.47 6.92 -5.23
C LYS A 105 12.04 6.98 -5.80
N ARG A 106 11.18 6.04 -5.43
CA ARG A 106 9.78 5.91 -5.90
C ARG A 106 8.78 6.36 -4.83
N GLY A 107 9.24 6.73 -3.65
CA GLY A 107 8.37 7.11 -2.54
C GLY A 107 7.97 5.93 -1.67
N LEU A 108 8.66 4.79 -1.82
CA LEU A 108 8.41 3.60 -1.02
C LEU A 108 9.37 3.56 0.17
N LEU A 109 8.78 3.56 1.36
CA LEU A 109 9.48 3.40 2.62
C LEU A 109 10.12 2.01 2.73
N PRO A 110 11.26 1.86 3.43
CA PRO A 110 11.98 0.59 3.56
C PRO A 110 11.31 -0.32 4.62
N ILE A 111 10.04 -0.62 4.43
CA ILE A 111 9.23 -1.44 5.33
C ILE A 111 9.48 -2.93 5.06
N HIS A 112 9.76 -3.69 6.11
CA HIS A 112 9.88 -5.13 6.07
C HIS A 112 8.51 -5.77 6.35
N LEU A 113 7.93 -6.40 5.33
CA LEU A 113 6.63 -7.07 5.37
C LEU A 113 6.78 -8.58 5.24
N ALA A 114 6.14 -9.34 6.12
CA ALA A 114 6.01 -10.78 6.01
C ALA A 114 5.03 -11.18 4.92
N ARG A 115 4.91 -12.49 4.67
CA ARG A 115 4.05 -13.03 3.63
C ARG A 115 2.58 -12.64 3.83
N ASP A 116 2.09 -12.63 5.07
CA ASP A 116 0.71 -12.31 5.42
C ASP A 116 0.49 -10.83 5.79
N GLU A 117 1.45 -9.94 5.45
CA GLU A 117 1.41 -8.52 5.79
C GLU A 117 1.38 -7.64 4.54
N CYS A 118 0.62 -6.56 4.61
CA CYS A 118 0.62 -5.49 3.60
C CYS A 118 0.74 -4.11 4.25
N PHE A 119 0.94 -3.09 3.42
CA PHE A 119 1.09 -1.70 3.86
C PHE A 119 0.25 -0.76 3.00
N ILE A 120 -0.61 0.03 3.63
CA ILE A 120 -1.32 1.13 2.99
C ILE A 120 -0.44 2.38 3.01
N LEU A 121 -0.31 3.02 1.86
CA LEU A 121 0.40 4.29 1.71
C LEU A 121 -0.36 5.24 0.79
N ASP A 122 0.07 6.51 0.79
CA ASP A 122 -0.43 7.56 -0.09
C ASP A 122 -1.97 7.64 -0.12
N ILE A 123 -2.57 7.65 1.08
CA ILE A 123 -4.00 7.84 1.26
C ILE A 123 -4.32 9.30 0.95
N TRP A 124 -5.14 9.53 -0.06
CA TRP A 124 -5.50 10.88 -0.48
C TRP A 124 -6.97 10.96 -0.82
N THR A 125 -7.58 12.08 -0.47
CA THR A 125 -8.93 12.43 -0.90
C THR A 125 -8.96 13.91 -1.22
N HIS A 126 -9.51 14.23 -2.38
CA HIS A 126 -9.67 15.58 -2.87
C HIS A 126 -10.43 16.43 -1.82
N PRO A 127 -9.98 17.66 -1.50
CA PRO A 127 -10.54 18.47 -0.41
C PRO A 127 -12.06 18.60 -0.42
N ASP A 128 -12.66 18.81 -1.58
CA ASP A 128 -14.11 19.00 -1.75
C ASP A 128 -14.94 17.75 -1.44
N PHE A 129 -14.30 16.57 -1.48
CA PHE A 129 -14.92 15.27 -1.26
C PHE A 129 -14.58 14.68 0.13
N ARG A 130 -13.87 15.44 0.97
CA ARG A 130 -13.57 15.03 2.36
C ARG A 130 -14.84 15.08 3.20
N ARG A 131 -14.87 14.27 4.27
CA ARG A 131 -16.00 14.14 5.21
C ARG A 131 -17.30 13.59 4.57
N GLN A 132 -17.22 13.02 3.37
CA GLN A 132 -18.32 12.33 2.68
C GLN A 132 -18.14 10.79 2.69
N ALA A 133 -17.43 10.27 3.69
CA ALA A 133 -17.11 8.84 3.83
C ALA A 133 -16.39 8.14 2.65
N VAL A 134 -15.92 8.88 1.64
CA VAL A 134 -15.27 8.32 0.44
C VAL A 134 -14.02 7.49 0.79
N ALA A 135 -13.08 8.04 1.58
CA ALA A 135 -11.87 7.33 1.98
C ALA A 135 -12.14 6.07 2.82
N PHE A 136 -13.24 6.08 3.59
CA PHE A 136 -13.67 4.91 4.35
C PHE A 136 -14.22 3.84 3.43
N THR A 137 -14.98 4.25 2.42
CA THR A 137 -15.54 3.30 1.45
C THR A 137 -14.44 2.72 0.57
N VAL A 138 -13.43 3.50 0.15
CA VAL A 138 -12.24 2.97 -0.53
C VAL A 138 -11.54 1.90 0.32
N ALA A 139 -11.34 2.16 1.60
CA ALA A 139 -10.75 1.20 2.54
C ALA A 139 -11.58 -0.08 2.70
N TYR A 140 -12.92 0.05 2.73
CA TYR A 140 -13.83 -1.09 2.77
C TYR A 140 -13.75 -1.91 1.47
N GLU A 141 -13.82 -1.25 0.33
CA GLU A 141 -13.75 -1.88 -1.00
C GLU A 141 -12.38 -2.54 -1.26
N LEU A 142 -11.30 -1.95 -0.73
CA LEU A 142 -9.97 -2.55 -0.76
C LEU A 142 -9.96 -3.96 -0.14
N GLN A 143 -10.79 -4.23 0.86
CA GLN A 143 -10.87 -5.57 1.45
C GLN A 143 -11.35 -6.62 0.45
N ALA A 144 -12.35 -6.28 -0.39
CA ALA A 144 -12.86 -7.21 -1.39
C ALA A 144 -11.75 -7.62 -2.37
N ILE A 145 -10.89 -6.67 -2.77
CA ILE A 145 -9.71 -6.92 -3.62
C ILE A 145 -8.67 -7.77 -2.90
N VAL A 146 -8.43 -7.50 -1.62
CA VAL A 146 -7.50 -8.30 -0.81
C VAL A 146 -7.99 -9.74 -0.72
N ASP A 147 -9.29 -9.96 -0.48
CA ASP A 147 -9.87 -11.31 -0.40
C ASP A 147 -9.77 -12.06 -1.75
N GLU A 148 -9.94 -11.36 -2.87
CA GLU A 148 -9.90 -11.95 -4.21
C GLU A 148 -8.46 -12.24 -4.69
N PHE A 149 -7.58 -11.24 -4.64
CA PHE A 149 -6.25 -11.31 -5.26
C PHE A 149 -5.14 -11.66 -4.26
N TYR A 150 -5.36 -11.45 -2.96
CA TYR A 150 -4.36 -11.68 -1.92
C TYR A 150 -4.93 -12.43 -0.70
N PRO A 151 -5.55 -13.62 -0.90
CA PRO A 151 -6.28 -14.35 0.14
C PRO A 151 -5.40 -14.84 1.31
N HIS A 152 -4.09 -14.63 1.23
CA HIS A 152 -3.11 -14.98 2.25
C HIS A 152 -2.79 -13.81 3.20
N LEU A 153 -3.15 -12.56 2.86
CA LEU A 153 -2.91 -11.39 3.71
C LEU A 153 -3.82 -11.42 4.95
N ARG A 154 -3.25 -11.07 6.10
CA ARG A 154 -3.91 -11.08 7.41
C ARG A 154 -3.72 -9.79 8.18
N TRP A 155 -2.65 -9.06 7.89
CA TRP A 155 -2.29 -7.84 8.61
C TRP A 155 -2.06 -6.70 7.64
N VAL A 156 -2.48 -5.51 8.05
CA VAL A 156 -2.25 -4.28 7.32
C VAL A 156 -1.56 -3.28 8.24
N TYR A 157 -0.49 -2.69 7.72
CA TYR A 157 0.20 -1.56 8.30
C TYR A 157 -0.20 -0.28 7.59
N GLY A 158 -0.14 0.84 8.30
CA GLY A 158 -0.24 2.17 7.73
C GLY A 158 0.69 3.11 8.48
N TYR A 159 0.89 4.32 7.97
CA TYR A 159 1.65 5.33 8.71
C TYR A 159 1.03 6.71 8.60
N ALA A 160 1.26 7.53 9.61
CA ALA A 160 0.93 8.94 9.60
C ALA A 160 2.06 9.75 10.21
N HIS A 161 2.22 10.99 9.76
CA HIS A 161 3.12 11.94 10.42
C HIS A 161 2.53 12.31 11.77
N LYS A 162 3.41 12.45 12.78
CA LYS A 162 3.02 12.67 14.18
C LYS A 162 2.26 13.99 14.39
N ASP A 163 2.58 14.99 13.57
CA ASP A 163 1.97 16.32 13.51
C ASP A 163 0.69 16.36 12.65
N ASN A 164 0.35 15.30 11.93
CA ASN A 164 -0.86 15.21 11.12
C ASN A 164 -1.99 14.56 11.93
N GLU A 165 -2.61 15.36 12.80
CA GLU A 165 -3.70 14.92 13.68
C GLU A 165 -4.86 14.27 12.92
N ALA A 166 -5.21 14.78 11.73
CA ALA A 166 -6.29 14.24 10.92
C ALA A 166 -6.00 12.82 10.43
N SER A 167 -4.78 12.56 9.96
CA SER A 167 -4.38 11.23 9.47
C SER A 167 -4.19 10.26 10.63
N ARG A 168 -3.72 10.74 11.79
CA ARG A 168 -3.66 9.93 13.00
C ARG A 168 -5.04 9.55 13.49
N ALA A 169 -5.97 10.49 13.58
CA ALA A 169 -7.35 10.23 13.95
C ALA A 169 -8.02 9.25 12.98
N LEU A 170 -7.73 9.36 11.68
CA LEU A 170 -8.18 8.42 10.67
C LEU A 170 -7.68 6.99 10.96
N MET A 171 -6.38 6.82 11.17
CA MET A 171 -5.77 5.51 11.45
C MET A 171 -6.24 4.92 12.79
N GLU A 172 -6.19 5.70 13.87
CA GLU A 172 -6.46 5.26 15.24
C GLU A 172 -7.96 5.04 15.50
N LEU A 173 -8.80 5.99 15.09
CA LEU A 173 -10.22 5.99 15.48
C LEU A 173 -11.09 5.31 14.45
N ILE A 174 -10.83 5.54 13.16
CA ILE A 174 -11.74 5.05 12.10
C ILE A 174 -11.29 3.71 11.55
N TYR A 175 -10.01 3.58 11.21
CA TYR A 175 -9.45 2.30 10.82
C TYR A 175 -9.10 1.44 12.03
N SER A 176 -9.30 1.91 13.26
CA SER A 176 -9.07 1.15 14.50
C SER A 176 -7.69 0.47 14.55
N MET A 177 -6.68 1.11 13.97
CA MET A 177 -5.32 0.61 13.92
C MET A 177 -4.57 1.02 15.18
N TRP A 178 -3.73 0.13 15.71
CA TRP A 178 -2.94 0.40 16.90
C TRP A 178 -1.57 0.97 16.52
N PRO A 179 -1.08 2.02 17.21
CA PRO A 179 0.29 2.46 17.04
C PRO A 179 1.25 1.38 17.55
N VAL A 180 2.21 0.98 16.71
CA VAL A 180 3.10 -0.16 16.99
C VAL A 180 4.58 0.20 16.92
N GLN A 181 4.92 1.26 16.19
CA GLN A 181 6.30 1.73 16.04
C GLN A 181 6.33 3.21 15.67
N GLU A 182 7.34 3.94 16.12
CA GLU A 182 7.67 5.30 15.66
C GLU A 182 9.00 5.27 14.91
N PHE A 183 9.17 6.12 13.90
CA PHE A 183 10.44 6.32 13.23
C PHE A 183 10.55 7.75 12.69
N LYS A 184 11.74 8.13 12.22
CA LYS A 184 11.96 9.41 11.53
C LYS A 184 12.12 9.14 10.05
N GLU A 185 11.22 9.69 9.25
CA GLU A 185 11.30 9.69 7.79
C GLU A 185 12.22 10.80 7.32
N VAL A 186 12.95 10.56 6.23
CA VAL A 186 13.69 11.56 5.47
C VAL A 186 13.10 11.62 4.07
N GLU A 187 12.58 12.78 3.68
CA GLU A 187 12.07 13.05 2.34
C GLU A 187 13.02 14.00 1.62
N ILE A 188 13.33 13.70 0.35
CA ILE A 188 14.17 14.54 -0.53
C ILE A 188 13.46 14.67 -1.87
N GLY A 189 13.13 15.90 -2.27
CA GLY A 189 12.42 16.12 -3.52
C GLY A 189 11.01 15.52 -3.50
N PRO A 190 10.41 15.26 -4.67
CA PRO A 190 9.02 14.84 -4.77
C PRO A 190 8.78 13.34 -4.47
N PHE A 191 9.80 12.49 -4.58
CA PHE A 191 9.62 11.04 -4.52
C PHE A 191 10.63 10.32 -3.64
N TRP A 192 11.78 10.90 -3.30
CA TRP A 192 12.76 10.11 -2.56
C TRP A 192 12.41 10.12 -1.08
N VAL A 193 12.18 8.93 -0.51
CA VAL A 193 11.89 8.76 0.93
C VAL A 193 12.74 7.64 1.51
N THR A 194 13.15 7.78 2.77
CA THR A 194 13.79 6.72 3.54
C THR A 194 13.58 6.93 5.04
N GLN A 195 14.16 6.06 5.86
CA GLN A 195 14.20 6.17 7.31
C GLN A 195 15.57 6.68 7.78
N VAL A 196 15.58 7.53 8.82
CA VAL A 196 16.80 7.85 9.57
C VAL A 196 17.32 6.57 10.26
N PRO A 197 18.53 6.11 9.95
CA PRO A 197 19.03 4.86 10.51
C PRO A 197 18.98 4.82 12.04
N GLY A 198 18.34 3.79 12.59
CA GLY A 198 18.23 3.63 14.03
C GLY A 198 17.31 4.64 14.72
N SER A 199 16.34 5.24 14.02
CA SER A 199 15.29 6.06 14.64
C SER A 199 14.08 5.26 15.14
N ASP A 200 13.95 4.00 14.73
CA ASP A 200 12.83 3.10 15.06
C ASP A 200 12.64 2.92 16.57
N THR A 201 11.42 3.10 17.09
CA THR A 201 11.11 2.87 18.50
C THR A 201 9.72 2.22 18.62
N PRO A 202 9.59 1.01 19.18
CA PRO A 202 10.66 0.15 19.69
C PRO A 202 11.61 -0.35 18.58
N LYS A 203 12.77 -0.89 18.99
CA LYS A 203 13.77 -1.53 18.10
C LYS A 203 13.33 -2.92 17.61
N PHE A 204 12.06 -2.99 17.21
CA PHE A 204 11.33 -4.16 16.79
C PHE A 204 10.11 -3.68 16.00
N GLY A 205 9.75 -4.39 14.92
CA GLY A 205 8.68 -3.98 14.00
C GLY A 205 9.18 -3.74 12.58
N PRO A 206 8.29 -3.42 11.62
CA PRO A 206 8.57 -3.57 10.21
C PRO A 206 9.57 -2.53 9.69
N PHE A 207 9.89 -1.48 10.46
CA PHE A 207 10.97 -0.54 10.17
C PHE A 207 12.25 -0.79 10.99
N SER A 208 12.37 -1.97 11.60
CA SER A 208 13.53 -2.38 12.38
C SER A 208 14.35 -3.43 11.65
N LYS A 209 15.67 -3.42 11.87
CA LYS A 209 16.57 -4.50 11.43
C LYS A 209 16.23 -5.86 12.05
N ARG A 210 15.56 -5.88 13.21
CA ARG A 210 15.31 -7.08 14.01
C ARG A 210 14.07 -7.88 13.62
N GLY A 211 13.24 -7.41 12.69
CA GLY A 211 12.21 -8.24 12.05
C GLY A 211 10.78 -7.68 12.04
N ARG A 212 9.91 -8.45 11.38
CA ARG A 212 8.49 -8.20 11.04
C ARG A 212 7.58 -8.53 12.25
N HIS A 213 6.34 -8.03 12.31
CA HIS A 213 5.46 -8.39 13.44
C HIS A 213 4.66 -9.70 13.22
N SER A 214 4.54 -10.20 11.99
CA SER A 214 4.06 -11.55 11.72
C SER A 214 5.23 -12.48 11.34
N GLY A 215 5.32 -13.57 12.08
CA GLY A 215 6.43 -14.52 12.08
C GLY A 215 6.47 -15.28 13.41
N ASP A 216 7.22 -16.37 13.48
CA ASP A 216 7.26 -17.31 14.63
C ASP A 216 7.88 -16.75 15.93
N GLY A 217 8.20 -15.45 15.96
CA GLY A 217 8.95 -14.84 17.06
C GLY A 217 8.16 -13.96 18.02
N PHE A 218 7.02 -13.37 17.63
CA PHE A 218 6.29 -12.46 18.52
C PHE A 218 4.81 -12.32 18.17
N GLN A 219 4.00 -12.13 19.20
CA GLN A 219 2.55 -12.03 19.10
C GLN A 219 2.14 -10.56 19.26
N MET A 220 1.63 -9.94 18.20
CA MET A 220 0.97 -8.63 18.31
C MET A 220 -0.19 -8.75 19.32
N PRO A 221 -0.41 -7.75 20.20
CA PRO A 221 -1.66 -7.66 20.94
C PRO A 221 -2.83 -7.77 19.95
N GLY A 222 -3.72 -8.74 20.14
CA GLY A 222 -4.82 -9.01 19.21
C GLY A 222 -4.53 -9.99 18.07
N ARG A 223 -3.32 -10.55 17.93
CA ARG A 223 -3.05 -11.66 17.00
C ARG A 223 -3.77 -12.92 17.48
N PRO A 224 -4.71 -13.48 16.70
CA PRO A 224 -5.24 -14.82 16.96
C PRO A 224 -4.07 -15.79 17.19
N ARG A 225 -4.04 -16.45 18.36
CA ARG A 225 -3.20 -17.65 18.50
C ARG A 225 -3.69 -18.58 17.42
N SER A 226 -2.79 -19.01 16.53
CA SER A 226 -3.07 -19.96 15.45
C SER A 226 -4.11 -21.00 15.89
N GLY A 227 -5.15 -21.20 15.09
CA GLY A 227 -6.15 -22.25 15.36
C GLY A 227 -7.59 -21.78 15.25
N ASP A 228 -8.01 -20.77 16.02
CA ASP A 228 -9.46 -20.65 16.30
C ASP A 228 -10.08 -19.25 16.12
N LEU A 229 -9.33 -18.22 15.69
CA LEU A 229 -9.86 -16.86 15.49
C LEU A 229 -9.29 -16.12 14.25
N ALA A 230 -8.42 -16.76 13.47
CA ALA A 230 -7.74 -16.12 12.32
C ALA A 230 -8.65 -15.95 11.08
N ARG A 231 -9.90 -16.42 11.15
CA ARG A 231 -10.92 -16.31 10.10
C ARG A 231 -12.19 -15.57 10.54
N ASP A 232 -12.32 -15.19 11.80
CA ASP A 232 -13.61 -14.75 12.37
C ASP A 232 -13.98 -13.29 12.06
N TYR A 233 -13.10 -12.53 11.41
CA TYR A 233 -13.45 -11.21 10.87
C TYR A 233 -13.86 -11.24 9.39
N HIS A 234 -13.80 -12.39 8.71
CA HIS A 234 -14.44 -12.53 7.41
C HIS A 234 -15.93 -12.72 7.64
N HIS A 235 -16.72 -11.77 7.15
CA HIS A 235 -18.17 -11.94 7.06
C HIS A 235 -18.46 -13.33 6.46
N PRO A 236 -19.34 -14.17 7.02
CA PRO A 236 -19.63 -15.52 6.50
C PRO A 236 -20.05 -15.55 5.02
N GLU A 237 -20.48 -14.39 4.51
CA GLU A 237 -20.92 -14.19 3.12
C GLU A 237 -19.84 -13.56 2.20
N GLY A 238 -18.68 -13.18 2.75
CA GLY A 238 -17.66 -12.34 2.12
C GLY A 238 -17.99 -10.85 2.21
N PHE A 239 -16.98 -9.97 2.24
CA PHE A 239 -17.18 -8.53 2.05
C PHE A 239 -17.76 -8.25 0.65
N ALA A 240 -18.51 -7.15 0.52
CA ALA A 240 -19.46 -6.89 -0.57
C ALA A 240 -19.03 -7.36 -1.98
N ARG A 241 -19.89 -8.18 -2.61
CA ARG A 241 -19.71 -8.77 -3.96
C ARG A 241 -20.10 -7.86 -5.11
N ASN A 242 -20.17 -6.54 -4.90
CA ASN A 242 -20.33 -5.61 -6.01
C ASN A 242 -18.95 -5.43 -6.64
N ARG A 243 -18.57 -6.43 -7.46
CA ARG A 243 -17.31 -6.52 -8.20
C ARG A 243 -16.83 -5.13 -8.56
N LEU A 244 -15.79 -4.68 -7.87
CA LEU A 244 -14.97 -3.59 -8.36
C LEU A 244 -14.58 -3.96 -9.78
N ASP A 245 -14.68 -3.01 -10.71
CA ASP A 245 -14.14 -3.20 -12.05
C ASP A 245 -12.61 -3.27 -11.94
N ALA A 246 -12.07 -4.45 -11.66
CA ALA A 246 -10.64 -4.68 -11.62
C ALA A 246 -10.12 -4.58 -13.05
N VAL A 247 -9.34 -3.54 -13.34
CA VAL A 247 -8.55 -3.49 -14.57
C VAL A 247 -7.25 -4.21 -14.30
N VAL A 248 -7.28 -5.50 -14.62
CA VAL A 248 -6.10 -6.33 -14.70
C VAL A 248 -5.61 -6.25 -16.15
N SER A 249 -4.39 -5.78 -16.34
CA SER A 249 -3.72 -5.84 -17.62
C SER A 249 -2.94 -7.13 -17.67
N ASP A 250 -3.30 -8.04 -18.59
CA ASP A 250 -2.70 -9.38 -18.77
C ASP A 250 -1.16 -9.38 -18.87
N ASN A 251 -0.56 -8.21 -19.12
CA ASN A 251 0.87 -8.04 -19.32
C ASN A 251 1.65 -7.61 -18.07
N TRP A 252 0.98 -7.25 -16.97
CA TRP A 252 1.63 -6.70 -15.76
C TRP A 252 1.36 -7.50 -14.49
N PHE A 253 0.24 -8.23 -14.43
CA PHE A 253 -0.09 -9.07 -13.29
C PHE A 253 0.72 -10.36 -13.37
N TRP A 254 1.78 -10.46 -12.57
CA TRP A 254 2.50 -11.70 -12.40
C TRP A 254 1.77 -12.56 -11.37
N ASN A 255 1.17 -13.66 -11.83
CA ASN A 255 0.73 -14.75 -10.96
C ASN A 255 1.98 -15.33 -10.29
N GLY A 256 2.37 -14.79 -9.13
CA GLY A 256 3.58 -15.24 -8.45
C GLY A 256 3.59 -16.75 -8.21
N PRO A 257 4.76 -17.39 -8.20
CA PRO A 257 4.89 -18.82 -8.00
C PRO A 257 4.42 -19.17 -6.59
N GLU A 258 3.90 -20.39 -6.44
CA GLU A 258 3.34 -20.93 -5.19
C GLU A 258 4.33 -20.93 -4.00
N TRP A 259 5.61 -20.66 -4.24
CA TRP A 259 6.73 -20.73 -3.30
C TRP A 259 7.50 -19.40 -3.21
N PHE A 260 6.88 -18.40 -2.60
CA PHE A 260 7.59 -17.26 -2.02
C PHE A 260 8.25 -17.69 -0.69
N ASP A 261 9.30 -18.50 -0.81
CA ASP A 261 10.38 -18.56 0.17
C ASP A 261 11.36 -17.41 -0.13
N ASN A 262 12.11 -16.96 0.88
CA ASN A 262 12.98 -15.77 0.83
C ASN A 262 14.16 -15.82 -0.17
N ASP A 263 14.15 -16.74 -1.13
CA ASP A 263 15.08 -16.82 -2.24
C ASP A 263 14.41 -16.28 -3.50
N HIS A 264 14.57 -14.97 -3.78
CA HIS A 264 14.26 -14.44 -5.10
C HIS A 264 14.99 -15.30 -6.16
N PRO A 265 14.30 -15.80 -7.20
CA PRO A 265 14.96 -16.47 -8.30
C PRO A 265 16.06 -15.57 -8.82
N LYS A 266 17.30 -16.06 -8.82
CA LYS A 266 18.41 -15.31 -9.39
C LYS A 266 18.42 -15.55 -10.89
N GLY A 267 18.55 -14.47 -11.65
CA GLY A 267 18.84 -14.57 -13.07
C GLY A 267 20.17 -15.30 -13.32
N PRO A 268 20.51 -15.62 -14.57
CA PRO A 268 21.78 -16.26 -14.93
C PRO A 268 23.02 -15.48 -14.45
N ASP A 269 22.85 -14.20 -14.12
CA ASP A 269 23.86 -13.28 -13.62
C ASP A 269 23.95 -13.20 -12.09
N GLY A 270 23.14 -14.00 -11.37
CA GLY A 270 23.12 -14.03 -9.91
C GLY A 270 22.36 -12.88 -9.24
N ARG A 271 21.71 -12.00 -10.00
CA ARG A 271 20.89 -10.89 -9.48
C ARG A 271 19.42 -11.30 -9.34
N PRO A 272 18.61 -10.63 -8.51
CA PRO A 272 17.16 -10.88 -8.46
C PRO A 272 16.56 -10.78 -9.87
N ALA A 273 15.86 -11.82 -10.30
CA ALA A 273 15.26 -11.86 -11.63
C ALA A 273 14.19 -10.78 -11.76
N THR A 274 14.25 -10.03 -12.86
CA THR A 274 13.19 -9.09 -13.29
C THR A 274 12.15 -9.83 -14.15
N PRO A 275 10.94 -9.27 -14.35
CA PRO A 275 9.89 -9.89 -15.17
C PRO A 275 10.32 -10.30 -16.59
N GLU A 276 11.35 -9.64 -17.14
CA GLU A 276 11.93 -9.95 -18.45
C GLU A 276 12.92 -11.13 -18.43
N THR A 277 13.40 -11.52 -17.25
CA THR A 277 14.44 -12.55 -17.05
C THR A 277 13.93 -13.81 -16.36
N LEU A 278 12.69 -13.78 -15.86
CA LEU A 278 12.02 -14.97 -15.34
C LEU A 278 11.59 -15.88 -16.51
N PRO A 279 11.90 -17.19 -16.46
CA PRO A 279 11.38 -18.12 -17.44
C PRO A 279 9.85 -18.13 -17.36
N ARG A 280 9.20 -17.69 -18.44
CA ARG A 280 7.75 -17.78 -18.61
C ARG A 280 7.44 -19.22 -18.97
N VAL A 281 7.15 -20.05 -17.98
CA VAL A 281 6.46 -21.31 -18.26
C VAL A 281 5.03 -20.93 -18.57
N LEU A 282 4.67 -21.00 -19.85
CA LEU A 282 3.28 -20.93 -20.27
C LEU A 282 2.68 -22.31 -19.97
N ASP A 283 1.51 -22.35 -19.34
CA ASP A 283 0.78 -23.59 -19.09
C ASP A 283 0.69 -24.41 -20.39
N GLY A 284 1.36 -25.55 -20.43
CA GLY A 284 1.39 -26.43 -21.61
C GLY A 284 2.68 -27.23 -21.81
N ASP A 285 3.80 -26.81 -21.23
CA ASP A 285 5.07 -27.54 -21.33
C ASP A 285 5.47 -28.11 -19.97
N GLU A 286 5.03 -29.33 -19.69
CA GLU A 286 5.77 -30.26 -18.82
C GLU A 286 6.44 -31.34 -19.69
N PRO A 287 7.60 -31.88 -19.26
CA PRO A 287 8.48 -32.73 -20.05
C PRO A 287 7.85 -34.06 -20.55
#